data_AF-F2L7A4-F1
#
_entry.id   AF-F2L7A4-F1
#
_cell.length_a   1.000
_cell.length_b   1.000
_cell.length_c   1.000
_cell.angle_alpha   90.00
_cell.angle_beta   90.00
_cell.angle_gamma   90.00
#
_symmetry.space_group_name_H-M   'P 1'
#
loop_
_entity.id
_entity.type
_entity.pdbx_description
1 polymer ?
#
loop_
_entity_poly.entity_id
_entity_poly.type
_entity_poly.pdbx_seq_one_letter_code
_entity_poly.pdbx_strand_id
1 'polypeptide(L)'
;MFNLTGRPESSGRRPRWIIAVIGAALGVVILAPVALSFSSLVAWAEAALGLNGPWPYIVPVALDAAALLSMALTFHAVTHAESATFPRALVWVFALGSAFANHRHGETVGPDAAIFFPAMPIAAAVLLEVTLRRVRRTVLAELGVTERPLARFRLVRWARFPRETFAAWSTAVEHGLSSPIDALAVAARIEPLDADEIAHAVESRNLAALPSDAARVRRAATVTGQDDPGPVVAWLGAHGHPVTLDAARSALRRRPAARPPVPVSTNGHPVIVRSPETL
;
A
#
# COMPACT_ATOMS: atom_id res chain seq x y z
N MET A 1 -38.28 -17.89 27.52
CA MET A 1 -38.86 -16.69 26.89
C MET A 1 -37.88 -16.23 25.81
N PHE A 2 -38.10 -16.68 24.57
CA PHE A 2 -37.18 -16.57 23.43
C PHE A 2 -37.49 -15.26 22.69
N ASN A 3 -36.53 -14.34 22.57
CA ASN A 3 -36.74 -13.09 21.83
C ASN A 3 -36.11 -13.21 20.43
N LEU A 4 -37.00 -13.28 19.44
CA LEU A 4 -36.72 -13.28 18.00
C LEU A 4 -36.70 -11.83 17.50
N THR A 5 -35.53 -11.23 17.30
CA THR A 5 -35.40 -10.00 16.49
C THR A 5 -34.02 -9.92 15.82
N GLY A 6 -33.62 -10.99 15.14
CA GLY A 6 -32.61 -10.90 14.09
C GLY A 6 -33.29 -10.38 12.82
N ARG A 7 -33.20 -9.07 12.55
CA ARG A 7 -33.52 -8.53 11.21
C ARG A 7 -32.42 -9.01 10.26
N PRO A 8 -32.72 -9.76 9.18
CA PRO A 8 -31.72 -10.02 8.16
C PRO A 8 -31.40 -8.71 7.44
N GLU A 9 -30.12 -8.30 7.48
CA GLU A 9 -29.64 -7.23 6.61
C GLU A 9 -29.91 -7.65 5.16
N SER A 10 -30.78 -6.91 4.48
CA SER A 10 -31.03 -7.08 3.06
C SER A 10 -29.78 -6.67 2.29
N SER A 11 -28.87 -7.62 2.07
CA SER A 11 -27.84 -7.49 1.04
C SER A 11 -28.60 -7.33 -0.29
N GLY A 12 -28.66 -6.10 -0.80
CA GLY A 12 -29.31 -5.80 -2.06
C GLY A 12 -28.69 -6.67 -3.15
N ARG A 13 -29.42 -7.71 -3.59
CA ARG A 13 -29.05 -8.52 -4.75
C ARG A 13 -28.93 -7.57 -5.93
N ARG A 14 -27.69 -7.17 -6.26
CA ARG A 14 -27.42 -6.41 -7.49
C ARG A 14 -28.04 -7.22 -8.64
N PRO A 15 -28.94 -6.63 -9.42
CA PRO A 15 -29.72 -7.41 -10.36
C PRO A 15 -28.77 -7.99 -11.41
N ARG A 16 -28.86 -9.30 -11.65
CA ARG A 16 -27.92 -10.08 -12.47
C ARG A 16 -27.77 -9.52 -13.91
N TRP A 17 -28.79 -8.81 -14.40
CA TRP A 17 -28.76 -8.13 -15.70
C TRP A 17 -27.74 -6.98 -15.73
N ILE A 18 -27.51 -6.27 -14.62
CA ILE A 18 -26.47 -5.22 -14.56
C ILE A 18 -25.09 -5.83 -14.72
N ILE A 19 -24.84 -6.98 -14.09
CA ILE A 19 -23.57 -7.71 -14.24
C ILE A 19 -23.42 -8.18 -15.69
N ALA A 20 -24.49 -8.69 -16.32
CA ALA A 20 -24.47 -9.09 -17.71
C ALA A 20 -24.21 -7.90 -18.66
N VAL A 21 -24.85 -6.76 -18.44
CA VAL A 21 -24.65 -5.53 -19.24
C VAL A 21 -23.24 -4.99 -19.06
N ILE A 22 -22.73 -4.92 -17.84
CA ILE A 22 -21.34 -4.51 -17.56
C ILE A 22 -20.36 -5.47 -18.23
N GLY A 23 -20.60 -6.78 -18.11
CA GLY A 23 -19.77 -7.81 -18.75
C GLY A 23 -19.77 -7.69 -20.28
N ALA A 24 -20.93 -7.47 -20.89
CA ALA A 24 -21.06 -7.27 -22.33
C ALA A 24 -20.36 -5.99 -22.80
N ALA A 25 -20.56 -4.88 -22.09
CA ALA A 25 -19.91 -3.61 -22.40
C ALA A 25 -18.37 -3.70 -22.28
N LEU A 26 -17.88 -4.33 -21.21
CA LEU A 26 -16.45 -4.61 -21.04
C LEU A 26 -15.93 -5.51 -22.16
N GLY A 27 -16.69 -6.55 -22.52
CA GLY A 27 -16.35 -7.45 -23.63
C GLY A 27 -16.12 -6.68 -24.92
N VAL A 28 -17.06 -5.80 -25.30
CA VAL A 28 -16.93 -4.96 -26.51
C VAL A 28 -15.69 -4.08 -26.46
N VAL A 29 -15.45 -3.41 -25.33
CA VAL A 29 -14.29 -2.51 -25.15
C VAL A 29 -12.96 -3.28 -25.23
N ILE A 30 -12.93 -4.54 -24.80
CA ILE A 30 -11.74 -5.40 -24.86
C ILE A 30 -11.55 -5.99 -26.26
N LEU A 31 -12.63 -6.40 -26.92
CA LEU A 31 -12.60 -7.06 -28.23
C LEU A 31 -12.03 -6.16 -29.33
N ALA A 32 -12.34 -4.86 -29.31
CA ALA A 32 -11.85 -3.92 -30.32
C ALA A 32 -10.30 -3.83 -30.39
N PRO A 33 -9.58 -3.53 -29.29
CA PRO A 33 -8.12 -3.51 -29.31
C PRO A 33 -7.49 -4.90 -29.50
N VAL A 34 -8.15 -5.98 -29.04
CA VAL A 34 -7.69 -7.35 -29.32
C VAL A 34 -7.72 -7.63 -30.81
N ALA A 35 -8.82 -7.33 -31.50
CA ALA A 35 -8.93 -7.52 -32.95
C ALA A 35 -7.87 -6.72 -33.72
N LEU A 36 -7.58 -5.49 -33.28
CA LEU A 36 -6.57 -4.62 -33.89
C LEU A 36 -5.14 -5.12 -33.66
N SER A 37 -4.85 -5.63 -32.47
CA SER A 37 -3.57 -6.28 -32.19
C SER A 37 -3.41 -7.57 -32.98
N PHE A 38 -4.51 -8.31 -33.16
CA PHE A 38 -4.54 -9.56 -33.91
C PHE A 38 -4.21 -9.31 -35.40
N SER A 39 -4.81 -8.30 -36.02
CA SER A 39 -4.47 -7.94 -37.40
C SER A 39 -3.02 -7.46 -37.55
N SER A 40 -2.50 -6.73 -36.56
CA SER A 40 -1.10 -6.26 -36.54
C SER A 40 -0.10 -7.42 -36.50
N LEU A 41 -0.38 -8.44 -35.69
CA LEU A 41 0.45 -9.65 -35.58
C LEU A 41 0.41 -10.52 -36.84
N VAL A 42 -0.77 -10.65 -37.46
CA VAL A 42 -0.92 -11.35 -38.74
C VAL A 42 -0.11 -10.64 -39.83
N ALA A 43 -0.25 -9.32 -39.96
CA ALA A 43 0.50 -8.53 -40.94
C ALA A 43 2.02 -8.63 -40.71
N TRP A 44 2.47 -8.62 -39.45
CA TRP A 44 3.87 -8.85 -39.11
C TRP A 44 4.34 -10.26 -39.47
N ALA A 45 3.54 -11.29 -39.21
CA ALA A 45 3.88 -12.68 -39.52
C ALA A 45 4.01 -12.91 -41.03
N GLU A 46 3.15 -12.28 -41.84
CA GLU A 46 3.26 -12.30 -43.29
C GLU A 46 4.53 -11.59 -43.76
N ALA A 47 4.78 -10.37 -43.27
CA ALA A 47 5.89 -9.53 -43.73
C ALA A 47 7.28 -10.01 -43.24
N ALA A 48 7.38 -10.51 -42.00
CA ALA A 48 8.66 -10.83 -41.37
C ALA A 48 9.01 -12.33 -41.44
N LEU A 49 8.01 -13.21 -41.39
CA LEU A 49 8.23 -14.68 -41.39
C LEU A 49 7.93 -15.30 -42.77
N GLY A 50 7.40 -14.52 -43.73
CA GLY A 50 7.06 -15.02 -45.07
C GLY A 50 5.93 -16.05 -45.06
N LEU A 51 5.10 -16.05 -44.02
CA LEU A 51 3.98 -16.97 -43.88
C LEU A 51 2.85 -16.53 -44.83
N ASN A 52 2.22 -17.49 -45.51
CA ASN A 52 1.15 -17.22 -46.47
C ASN A 52 -0.10 -18.08 -46.18
N GLY A 53 -1.27 -17.64 -46.62
CA GLY A 53 -2.51 -18.40 -46.44
C GLY A 53 -2.98 -18.43 -44.97
N PRO A 54 -3.32 -19.59 -44.38
CA PRO A 54 -3.85 -19.66 -43.01
C PRO A 54 -2.77 -19.64 -41.92
N TRP A 55 -1.48 -19.79 -42.26
CA TRP A 55 -0.39 -19.92 -41.30
C TRP A 55 -0.13 -18.68 -40.42
N PRO A 56 -0.24 -17.43 -40.92
CA PRO A 56 -0.08 -16.23 -40.11
C PRO A 56 -1.02 -16.16 -38.89
N TYR A 57 -2.22 -16.73 -39.00
CA TYR A 57 -3.23 -16.73 -37.92
C TYR A 57 -2.83 -17.57 -36.71
N ILE A 58 -1.91 -18.53 -36.88
CA ILE A 58 -1.42 -19.36 -35.77
C ILE A 58 -0.56 -18.52 -34.81
N VAL A 59 0.15 -17.50 -35.31
CA VAL A 59 1.06 -16.67 -34.52
C VAL A 59 0.36 -15.95 -33.37
N PRO A 60 -0.68 -15.12 -33.60
CA PRO A 60 -1.40 -14.46 -32.51
C PRO A 60 -2.09 -15.45 -31.58
N VAL A 61 -2.64 -16.55 -32.11
CA VAL A 61 -3.29 -17.60 -31.30
C VAL A 61 -2.28 -18.27 -30.35
N ALA A 62 -1.08 -18.61 -30.84
CA ALA A 62 -0.03 -19.23 -30.04
C ALA A 62 0.50 -18.26 -28.97
N LEU A 63 0.67 -16.97 -29.32
CA LEU A 63 1.09 -15.92 -28.38
C LEU A 63 0.05 -15.72 -27.28
N ASP A 64 -1.23 -15.62 -27.63
CA ASP A 64 -2.32 -15.46 -26.65
C ASP A 64 -2.45 -16.69 -25.76
N ALA A 65 -2.35 -17.91 -26.32
CA ALA A 65 -2.38 -19.13 -25.53
C ALA A 65 -1.22 -19.20 -24.52
N ALA A 66 -0.01 -18.82 -24.94
CA ALA A 66 1.16 -18.78 -24.07
C ALA A 66 1.04 -17.68 -23.00
N ALA A 67 0.49 -16.51 -23.35
CA ALA A 67 0.22 -15.43 -22.41
C ALA A 67 -0.85 -15.83 -21.37
N LEU A 68 -1.95 -16.45 -21.81
CA LEU A 68 -3.00 -16.95 -20.94
C LEU A 68 -2.49 -18.03 -19.99
N LEU A 69 -1.67 -18.97 -20.48
CA LEU A 69 -1.05 -19.99 -19.64
C LEU A 69 -0.10 -19.37 -18.61
N SER A 70 0.72 -18.40 -19.03
CA SER A 70 1.63 -17.68 -18.14
C SER A 70 0.86 -16.91 -17.07
N MET A 71 -0.26 -16.28 -17.43
CA MET A 71 -1.14 -15.59 -16.51
C MET A 71 -1.81 -16.57 -15.54
N ALA A 72 -2.29 -17.72 -16.01
CA ALA A 72 -2.88 -18.75 -15.17
C ALA A 72 -1.87 -19.32 -14.15
N LEU A 73 -0.64 -19.62 -14.58
CA LEU A 73 0.45 -20.04 -13.71
C LEU A 73 0.83 -18.95 -12.70
N THR A 74 0.86 -17.69 -13.13
CA THR A 74 1.12 -16.54 -12.23
C THR A 74 0.02 -16.44 -11.18
N PHE A 75 -1.24 -16.54 -11.58
CA PHE A 75 -2.38 -16.47 -10.68
C PHE A 75 -2.37 -17.63 -9.69
N HIS A 76 -2.10 -18.85 -10.16
CA HIS A 76 -1.96 -20.03 -9.32
C HIS A 76 -0.85 -19.87 -8.28
N ALA A 77 0.34 -19.42 -8.68
CA ALA A 77 1.44 -19.16 -7.76
C ALA A 77 1.09 -18.05 -6.74
N VAL A 78 0.43 -16.98 -7.17
CA VAL A 78 -0.01 -15.90 -6.28
C VAL A 78 -1.04 -16.36 -5.25
N THR A 79 -1.98 -17.22 -5.63
CA THR A 79 -2.99 -17.75 -4.70
C THR A 79 -2.41 -18.76 -3.71
N HIS A 80 -1.31 -19.42 -4.06
CA HIS A 80 -0.59 -20.36 -3.18
C HIS A 80 0.57 -19.71 -2.42
N ALA A 81 0.74 -18.38 -2.53
CA ALA A 81 1.86 -17.62 -1.95
C ALA A 81 3.26 -18.10 -2.42
N GLU A 82 3.34 -18.70 -3.60
CA GLU A 82 4.57 -19.17 -4.23
C GLU A 82 5.23 -18.08 -5.10
N SER A 83 6.50 -18.27 -5.45
CA SER A 83 7.21 -17.33 -6.31
C SER A 83 6.71 -17.41 -7.76
N ALA A 84 6.04 -16.35 -8.23
CA ALA A 84 5.52 -16.26 -9.60
C ALA A 84 6.50 -15.60 -10.59
N THR A 85 7.80 -15.56 -10.30
CA THR A 85 8.79 -14.74 -11.03
C THR A 85 8.91 -15.11 -12.50
N PHE A 86 9.01 -16.41 -12.81
CA PHE A 86 9.17 -16.88 -14.20
C PHE A 86 7.89 -16.71 -15.05
N PRO A 87 6.70 -17.12 -14.59
CA PRO A 87 5.44 -16.84 -15.30
C PRO A 87 5.19 -15.34 -15.52
N ARG A 88 5.52 -14.50 -14.54
CA ARG A 88 5.40 -13.03 -14.64
C ARG A 88 6.38 -12.46 -15.67
N ALA A 89 7.60 -12.99 -15.76
CA ALA A 89 8.56 -12.60 -16.80
C ALA A 89 8.04 -12.95 -18.20
N LEU A 90 7.44 -14.14 -18.38
CA LEU A 90 6.84 -14.54 -19.66
C LEU A 90 5.71 -13.59 -20.10
N VAL A 91 4.83 -13.16 -19.19
CA VAL A 91 3.80 -12.16 -19.48
C VAL A 91 4.43 -10.88 -20.05
N TRP A 92 5.51 -10.40 -19.45
CA TRP A 92 6.22 -9.21 -19.95
C TRP A 92 6.87 -9.44 -21.31
N VAL A 93 7.47 -10.60 -21.54
CA VAL A 93 8.04 -10.95 -22.85
C VAL A 93 6.96 -10.91 -23.94
N PHE A 94 5.79 -11.50 -23.69
CA PHE A 94 4.69 -11.48 -24.66
C PHE A 94 4.10 -10.08 -24.85
N ALA A 95 3.93 -9.31 -23.77
CA ALA A 95 3.44 -7.94 -23.85
C ALA A 95 4.37 -7.04 -24.67
N LEU A 96 5.69 -7.15 -24.47
CA LEU A 96 6.68 -6.40 -25.24
C LEU A 96 6.76 -6.86 -26.70
N GLY A 97 6.66 -8.17 -26.96
CA GLY A 97 6.60 -8.71 -28.31
C GLY A 97 5.37 -8.22 -29.08
N SER A 98 4.19 -8.23 -28.44
CA SER A 98 2.96 -7.67 -28.97
C SER A 98 3.09 -6.15 -29.21
N ALA A 99 3.67 -5.41 -28.26
CA ALA A 99 3.92 -3.98 -28.43
C ALA A 99 4.83 -3.70 -29.64
N PHE A 100 5.89 -4.48 -29.84
CA PHE A 100 6.77 -4.33 -30.99
C PHE A 100 6.03 -4.54 -32.32
N ALA A 101 5.24 -5.61 -32.45
CA ALA A 101 4.44 -5.86 -33.65
C ALA A 101 3.41 -4.74 -33.89
N ASN A 102 2.74 -4.29 -32.83
CA ASN A 102 1.77 -3.20 -32.87
C ASN A 102 2.41 -1.86 -33.27
N HIS A 103 3.64 -1.57 -32.82
CA HIS A 103 4.39 -0.39 -33.24
C HIS A 103 4.70 -0.44 -34.74
N ARG A 104 5.19 -1.57 -35.25
CA ARG A 104 5.50 -1.76 -36.67
C ARG A 104 4.28 -1.62 -37.57
N HIS A 105 3.12 -2.11 -37.12
CA HIS A 105 1.86 -1.88 -37.83
C HIS A 105 1.41 -0.41 -37.71
N GLY A 106 1.57 0.21 -36.55
CA GLY A 106 1.26 1.62 -36.36
C GLY A 106 2.07 2.53 -37.29
N GLU A 107 3.35 2.22 -37.54
CA GLU A 107 4.19 2.96 -38.51
C GLU A 107 3.63 2.94 -39.94
N THR A 108 2.86 1.92 -40.34
CA THR A 108 2.23 1.87 -41.68
C THR A 108 0.91 2.64 -41.75
N VAL A 109 0.30 2.93 -40.60
CA VAL A 109 -0.97 3.67 -40.49
C VAL A 109 -0.72 5.17 -40.27
N GLY A 110 0.23 5.53 -39.40
CA GLY A 110 0.60 6.91 -39.12
C GLY A 110 1.31 7.12 -37.77
N PRO A 111 1.87 8.32 -37.52
CA PRO A 111 2.72 8.58 -36.35
C PRO A 111 1.99 8.41 -35.00
N ASP A 112 0.72 8.83 -34.91
CA ASP A 112 -0.06 8.67 -33.67
C ASP A 112 -0.41 7.20 -33.38
N ALA A 113 -0.69 6.42 -34.43
CA ALA A 113 -0.95 4.99 -34.33
C ALA A 113 0.29 4.20 -33.89
N ALA A 114 1.47 4.61 -34.34
CA ALA A 114 2.75 4.04 -33.92
C ALA A 114 3.01 4.17 -32.42
N ILE A 115 2.44 5.17 -31.74
CA ILE A 115 2.56 5.35 -30.29
C ILE A 115 1.40 4.68 -29.55
N PHE A 116 0.18 4.82 -30.06
CA PHE A 116 -1.01 4.34 -29.38
C PHE A 116 -1.11 2.81 -29.32
N PHE A 117 -0.82 2.11 -30.42
CA PHE A 117 -0.94 0.66 -30.49
C PHE A 117 0.02 -0.13 -29.59
N PRO A 118 1.31 0.24 -29.45
CA PRO A 118 2.19 -0.43 -28.48
C PRO A 118 1.85 -0.09 -27.03
N ALA A 119 1.25 1.08 -26.77
CA ALA A 119 0.89 1.48 -25.40
C ALA A 119 -0.17 0.57 -24.77
N MET A 120 -1.08 0.01 -25.58
CA MET A 120 -2.17 -0.85 -25.10
C MET A 120 -1.71 -2.16 -24.43
N PRO A 121 -0.91 -3.03 -25.07
CA PRO A 121 -0.42 -4.25 -24.43
C PRO A 121 0.47 -3.97 -23.21
N ILE A 122 1.23 -2.88 -23.22
CA ILE A 122 2.00 -2.44 -22.04
C ILE A 122 1.07 -2.08 -20.88
N ALA A 123 0.03 -1.28 -21.15
CA ALA A 123 -0.96 -0.91 -20.14
C ALA A 123 -1.69 -2.14 -19.56
N ALA A 124 -2.03 -3.11 -20.42
CA ALA A 124 -2.63 -4.37 -19.99
C ALA A 124 -1.71 -5.15 -19.04
N ALA A 125 -0.41 -5.27 -19.37
CA ALA A 125 0.58 -5.89 -18.49
C ALA A 125 0.68 -5.16 -17.15
N VAL A 126 0.77 -3.82 -17.14
CA VAL A 126 0.82 -3.03 -15.89
C VAL A 126 -0.42 -3.25 -15.02
N LEU A 127 -1.62 -3.23 -15.60
CA LEU A 127 -2.86 -3.46 -14.87
C LEU A 127 -2.92 -4.87 -14.26
N LEU A 128 -2.42 -5.87 -14.99
CA LEU A 128 -2.28 -7.22 -14.46
C LEU A 128 -1.37 -7.23 -13.24
N GLU A 129 -0.23 -6.54 -13.28
CA GLU A 129 0.71 -6.48 -12.16
C GLU A 129 0.12 -5.83 -10.90
N VAL A 130 -0.63 -4.75 -11.10
CA VAL A 130 -1.34 -4.07 -10.01
C VAL A 130 -2.40 -5.01 -9.41
N THR A 131 -3.13 -5.73 -10.26
CA THR A 131 -4.17 -6.68 -9.86
C THR A 131 -3.57 -7.84 -9.07
N LEU A 132 -2.51 -8.47 -9.58
CA LEU A 132 -1.81 -9.57 -8.91
C LEU A 132 -1.24 -9.13 -7.55
N ARG A 133 -0.66 -7.93 -7.47
CA ARG A 133 -0.16 -7.38 -6.20
C ARG A 133 -1.30 -7.17 -5.19
N ARG A 134 -2.49 -6.78 -5.65
CA ARG A 134 -3.67 -6.61 -4.79
C ARG A 134 -4.23 -7.95 -4.30
N VAL A 135 -4.31 -8.94 -5.19
CA VAL A 135 -4.72 -10.32 -4.84
C VAL A 135 -3.74 -10.92 -3.84
N ARG A 136 -2.42 -10.85 -4.12
CA ARG A 136 -1.38 -11.38 -3.22
C ARG A 136 -1.49 -10.80 -1.81
N ARG A 137 -1.67 -9.48 -1.69
CA ARG A 137 -1.87 -8.84 -0.37
C ARG A 137 -3.11 -9.35 0.36
N THR A 138 -4.18 -9.62 -0.37
CA THR A 138 -5.42 -10.14 0.21
C THR A 138 -5.22 -11.57 0.71
N VAL A 139 -4.62 -12.43 -0.11
CA VAL A 139 -4.27 -13.81 0.26
C VAL A 139 -3.32 -13.86 1.46
N LEU A 140 -2.27 -13.04 1.47
CA LEU A 140 -1.33 -12.96 2.59
C LEU A 140 -2.01 -12.49 3.90
N ALA A 141 -2.94 -11.53 3.79
CA ALA A 141 -3.73 -11.08 4.94
C ALA A 141 -4.65 -12.20 5.48
N GLU A 142 -5.28 -12.99 4.61
CA GLU A 142 -6.11 -14.15 4.98
C GLU A 142 -5.28 -15.26 5.67
N LEU A 143 -4.04 -15.46 5.23
CA LEU A 143 -3.10 -16.41 5.84
C LEU A 143 -2.51 -15.91 7.17
N GLY A 144 -2.87 -14.71 7.63
CA GLY A 144 -2.29 -14.08 8.83
C GLY A 144 -0.83 -13.66 8.67
N VAL A 145 -0.25 -13.82 7.47
CA VAL A 145 1.10 -13.38 7.12
C VAL A 145 1.01 -11.91 6.72
N THR A 146 0.94 -11.02 7.71
CA THR A 146 1.17 -9.60 7.45
C THR A 146 2.66 -9.44 7.18
N GLU A 147 3.07 -9.32 5.91
CA GLU A 147 4.42 -8.85 5.57
C GLU A 147 4.65 -7.54 6.34
N ARG A 148 5.56 -7.57 7.30
CA ARG A 148 5.94 -6.38 8.05
C ARG A 148 6.34 -5.31 7.03
N PRO A 149 5.71 -4.12 7.04
CA PRO A 149 6.00 -3.11 6.02
C PRO A 149 7.48 -2.76 6.10
N LEU A 150 8.20 -2.84 4.97
CA LEU A 150 9.60 -2.41 4.92
C LEU A 150 9.72 -0.95 5.37
N ALA A 151 10.85 -0.61 5.99
CA ALA A 151 11.18 0.74 6.40
C ALA A 151 10.91 1.78 5.30
N ARG A 152 9.99 2.70 5.57
CA ARG A 152 9.60 3.77 4.64
C ARG A 152 10.45 5.02 4.86
N PHE A 153 11.33 5.32 3.90
CA PHE A 153 12.12 6.56 3.90
C PHE A 153 11.39 7.69 3.15
N ARG A 154 11.44 8.91 3.68
CA ARG A 154 10.82 10.09 3.05
C ARG A 154 11.59 10.49 1.77
N LEU A 155 10.87 10.94 0.74
CA LEU A 155 11.46 11.44 -0.53
C LEU A 155 12.50 12.54 -0.30
N VAL A 156 12.25 13.45 0.64
CA VAL A 156 13.20 14.53 1.03
C VAL A 156 14.55 13.95 1.48
N ARG A 157 14.55 12.78 2.11
CA ARG A 157 15.77 12.13 2.57
C ARG A 157 16.56 11.51 1.41
N TRP A 158 15.86 10.89 0.46
CA TRP A 158 16.47 10.42 -0.79
C TRP A 158 17.17 11.55 -1.55
N ALA A 159 16.56 12.75 -1.58
CA ALA A 159 17.16 13.90 -2.25
C ALA A 159 18.39 14.46 -1.52
N ARG A 160 18.39 14.48 -0.18
CA ARG A 160 19.44 15.13 0.61
C ARG A 160 20.58 14.20 1.04
N PHE A 161 20.29 12.91 1.23
CA PHE A 161 21.19 11.89 1.77
C PHE A 161 21.03 10.58 1.00
N PRO A 162 21.35 10.55 -0.31
CA PRO A 162 21.04 9.42 -1.17
C PRO A 162 21.83 8.16 -0.78
N ARG A 163 23.12 8.30 -0.42
CA ARG A 163 23.99 7.16 -0.08
C ARG A 163 23.62 6.53 1.25
N GLU A 164 23.38 7.34 2.29
CA GLU A 164 22.98 6.83 3.60
C GLU A 164 21.55 6.26 3.59
N THR A 165 20.67 6.83 2.75
CA THR A 165 19.31 6.29 2.57
C THR A 165 19.33 4.97 1.82
N PHE A 166 20.18 4.83 0.80
CA PHE A 166 20.34 3.57 0.09
C PHE A 166 20.92 2.47 0.99
N ALA A 167 21.97 2.78 1.77
CA ALA A 167 22.56 1.83 2.71
C ALA A 167 21.53 1.34 3.75
N ALA A 168 20.82 2.28 4.40
CA ALA A 168 19.78 1.94 5.36
C ALA A 168 18.62 1.16 4.73
N TRP A 169 18.21 1.52 3.51
CA TRP A 169 17.18 0.77 2.79
C TRP A 169 17.64 -0.66 2.45
N SER A 170 18.88 -0.83 1.98
CA SER A 170 19.46 -2.14 1.71
C SER A 170 19.51 -3.02 2.97
N THR A 171 19.94 -2.45 4.09
CA THR A 171 19.95 -3.14 5.38
C THR A 171 18.54 -3.49 5.86
N ALA A 172 17.56 -2.61 5.65
CA ALA A 172 16.16 -2.89 5.98
C ALA A 172 15.58 -4.04 5.15
N VAL A 173 15.98 -4.16 3.88
CA VAL A 173 15.60 -5.27 3.00
C VAL A 173 16.24 -6.58 3.48
N GLU A 174 17.53 -6.55 3.79
CA GLU A 174 18.29 -7.73 4.25
C GLU A 174 17.78 -8.28 5.59
N HIS A 175 17.51 -7.39 6.55
CA HIS A 175 17.15 -7.76 7.93
C HIS A 175 15.63 -7.71 8.19
N GLY A 176 14.81 -7.42 7.18
CA GLY A 176 13.35 -7.31 7.31
C GLY A 176 12.89 -6.21 8.26
N LEU A 177 13.64 -5.11 8.37
CA LEU A 177 13.37 -4.04 9.33
C LEU A 177 12.23 -3.14 8.83
N SER A 178 11.29 -2.85 9.74
CA SER A 178 10.13 -1.99 9.46
C SER A 178 10.35 -0.53 9.87
N SER A 179 11.32 -0.28 10.75
CA SER A 179 11.65 1.04 11.28
C SER A 179 12.80 1.65 10.46
N PRO A 180 12.62 2.86 9.89
CA PRO A 180 13.71 3.59 9.25
C PRO A 180 14.85 3.96 10.19
N ILE A 181 14.57 4.13 11.49
CA ILE A 181 15.58 4.47 12.51
C ILE A 181 16.45 3.25 12.78
N ASP A 182 15.86 2.08 12.98
CA ASP A 182 16.59 0.84 13.25
C ASP A 182 17.45 0.48 12.04
N ALA A 183 16.88 0.59 10.83
CA ALA A 183 17.60 0.41 9.58
C ALA A 183 18.81 1.36 9.44
N LEU A 184 18.67 2.58 9.95
CA LEU A 184 19.75 3.56 9.96
C LEU A 184 20.81 3.28 11.01
N ALA A 185 20.41 2.88 12.22
CA ALA A 185 21.31 2.51 13.29
C ALA A 185 22.18 1.32 12.86
N VAL A 186 21.55 0.27 12.32
CA VAL A 186 22.25 -0.93 11.82
C VAL A 186 23.16 -0.57 10.64
N ALA A 187 22.70 0.23 9.66
CA ALA A 187 23.52 0.63 8.52
C ALA A 187 24.70 1.54 8.90
N ALA A 188 24.53 2.38 9.93
CA ALA A 188 25.60 3.23 10.45
C ALA A 188 26.56 2.49 11.39
N ARG A 189 26.27 1.23 11.75
CA ARG A 189 26.97 0.46 12.80
C ARG A 189 27.05 1.23 14.12
N ILE A 190 26.02 2.02 14.41
CA ILE A 190 25.85 2.73 15.67
C ILE A 190 24.86 1.90 16.48
N GLU A 191 25.19 1.57 17.72
CA GLU A 191 24.25 0.98 18.68
C GLU A 191 22.93 1.77 18.59
N PRO A 192 21.76 1.15 18.35
CA PRO A 192 20.51 1.89 18.28
C PRO A 192 20.37 2.69 19.59
N LEU A 193 20.40 4.02 19.49
CA LEU A 193 20.02 4.88 20.61
C LEU A 193 18.61 4.45 21.00
N ASP A 194 18.44 4.07 22.26
CA ASP A 194 17.18 3.56 22.77
C ASP A 194 16.08 4.57 22.46
N ALA A 195 15.04 4.13 21.75
CA ALA A 195 13.93 5.00 21.37
C ALA A 195 13.29 5.63 22.61
N ASP A 196 13.33 4.93 23.74
CA ASP A 196 12.85 5.41 25.03
C ASP A 196 13.74 6.52 25.60
N GLU A 197 15.06 6.43 25.41
CA GLU A 197 16.02 7.46 25.85
C GLU A 197 15.86 8.76 25.04
N ILE A 198 15.65 8.64 23.72
CA ILE A 198 15.38 9.81 22.86
C ILE A 198 14.03 10.44 23.21
N ALA A 199 12.98 9.63 23.39
CA ALA A 199 11.66 10.11 23.77
C ALA A 199 11.70 10.84 25.13
N HIS A 200 12.42 10.28 26.10
CA HIS A 200 12.66 10.89 27.41
C HIS A 200 13.40 12.23 27.29
N ALA A 201 14.48 12.29 26.50
CA ALA A 201 15.24 13.52 26.29
C ALA A 201 14.41 14.63 25.61
N VAL A 202 13.60 14.28 24.60
CA VAL A 202 12.72 15.23 23.91
C VAL A 202 11.63 15.74 24.85
N GLU A 203 10.98 14.85 25.61
CA GLU A 203 9.91 15.27 26.51
C GLU A 203 10.44 16.07 27.70
N SER A 204 11.61 15.73 28.25
CA SER A 204 12.30 16.54 29.27
C SER A 204 12.59 17.95 28.76
N ARG A 205 13.03 18.09 27.50
CA ARG A 205 13.22 19.41 26.87
C ARG A 205 11.90 20.18 26.69
N ASN A 206 10.83 19.49 26.30
CA ASN A 206 9.50 20.10 26.17
C ASN A 206 8.97 20.59 27.52
N LEU A 207 9.15 19.81 28.60
CA LEU A 207 8.76 20.18 29.96
C LEU A 207 9.56 21.37 30.49
N ALA A 208 10.86 21.44 30.17
CA ALA A 208 11.70 22.59 30.52
C ALA A 208 11.26 23.88 29.83
N ALA A 209 10.73 23.79 28.60
CA ALA A 209 10.22 24.93 27.84
C ALA A 209 8.86 25.45 28.35
N LEU A 210 8.17 24.70 29.21
CA LEU A 210 6.88 25.13 29.75
C LEU A 210 7.05 26.18 30.87
N PRO A 211 6.22 27.23 30.87
CA PRO A 211 6.42 28.40 31.73
C PRO A 211 6.00 28.19 33.19
N SER A 212 5.28 27.11 33.52
CA SER A 212 4.83 26.85 34.89
C SER A 212 4.67 25.35 35.19
N ASP A 213 4.79 25.01 36.46
CA ASP A 213 4.62 23.63 36.94
C ASP A 213 3.20 23.10 36.72
N ALA A 214 2.20 23.99 36.78
CA ALA A 214 0.84 23.64 36.42
C ALA A 214 0.70 23.24 34.93
N ALA A 215 1.50 23.84 34.04
CA ALA A 215 1.54 23.45 32.63
C ALA A 215 2.26 22.10 32.43
N ARG A 216 3.36 21.86 33.17
CA ARG A 216 4.06 20.57 33.17
C ARG A 216 3.16 19.43 33.67
N VAL A 217 2.41 19.64 34.75
CA VAL A 217 1.45 18.65 35.28
C VAL A 217 0.35 18.32 34.27
N ARG A 218 -0.22 19.33 33.59
CA ARG A 218 -1.25 19.09 32.57
C ARG A 218 -0.70 18.34 31.35
N ARG A 219 0.54 18.64 30.94
CA ARG A 219 1.23 17.94 29.87
C ARG A 219 1.48 16.48 30.24
N ALA A 220 2.03 16.24 31.43
CA ALA A 220 2.26 14.90 31.97
C ALA A 220 0.98 14.05 32.00
N ALA A 221 -0.12 14.58 32.54
CA ALA A 221 -1.42 13.89 32.55
C ALA A 221 -1.98 13.59 31.14
N THR A 222 -1.61 14.40 30.14
CA THR A 222 -2.01 14.15 28.75
C THR A 222 -1.16 13.07 28.10
N VAL A 223 0.14 13.01 28.44
CA VAL A 223 1.09 12.03 27.90
C VAL A 223 0.90 10.66 28.56
N THR A 224 0.67 10.60 29.87
CA THR A 224 0.43 9.35 30.60
C THR A 224 -1.01 8.85 30.50
N GLY A 225 -1.95 9.71 30.07
CA GLY A 225 -3.38 9.40 30.05
C GLY A 225 -4.00 9.23 31.44
N GLN A 226 -3.31 9.67 32.50
CA GLN A 226 -3.73 9.50 33.89
C GLN A 226 -4.19 10.83 34.48
N ASP A 227 -5.35 10.81 35.13
CA ASP A 227 -5.91 11.97 35.85
C ASP A 227 -5.64 11.94 37.37
N ASP A 228 -5.03 10.87 37.88
CA ASP A 228 -4.64 10.78 39.29
C ASP A 228 -3.30 11.52 39.54
N PRO A 229 -3.21 12.42 40.54
CA PRO A 229 -1.99 13.18 40.83
C PRO A 229 -0.77 12.31 41.19
N GLY A 230 -0.95 11.13 41.78
CA GLY A 230 0.18 10.29 42.23
C GLY A 230 1.07 9.84 41.07
N PRO A 231 0.53 9.12 40.07
CA PRO A 231 1.28 8.70 38.90
C PRO A 231 1.89 9.86 38.08
N VAL A 232 1.18 10.98 37.98
CA VAL A 232 1.65 12.18 37.28
C VAL A 232 2.86 12.81 37.96
N VAL A 233 2.87 12.87 39.30
CA VAL A 233 4.02 13.36 40.08
C VAL A 233 5.22 12.41 39.96
N ALA A 234 4.99 11.10 40.01
CA ALA A 234 6.05 10.11 39.84
C ALA A 234 6.69 10.20 38.45
N TRP A 235 5.87 10.32 37.41
CA TRP A 235 6.33 10.49 36.03
C TRP A 235 7.11 11.80 35.83
N LEU A 236 6.64 12.91 36.39
CA LEU A 236 7.36 14.19 36.33
C LEU A 236 8.70 14.15 37.09
N GLY A 237 8.75 13.44 38.22
CA GLY A 237 9.98 13.20 38.97
C GLY A 237 11.02 12.42 38.15
N ALA A 238 10.57 11.40 37.40
CA ALA A 238 11.43 10.64 36.49
C ALA A 238 11.98 11.49 35.31
N HIS A 239 11.36 12.63 35.00
CA HIS A 239 11.78 13.59 33.98
C HIS A 239 12.46 14.84 34.57
N GLY A 240 12.90 14.79 35.84
CA GLY A 240 13.69 15.86 36.48
C GLY A 240 12.89 17.09 36.92
N HIS A 241 11.55 17.00 36.96
CA HIS A 241 10.67 18.10 37.34
C HIS A 241 9.80 17.71 38.55
N PRO A 242 10.36 17.59 39.77
CA PRO A 242 9.58 17.22 40.94
C PRO A 242 8.54 18.31 41.26
N VAL A 243 7.28 17.90 41.40
CA VAL A 243 6.16 18.76 41.78
C VAL A 243 5.48 18.18 43.01
N THR A 244 5.03 19.02 43.94
CA THR A 244 4.31 18.53 45.13
C THR A 244 2.94 17.97 44.77
N LEU A 245 2.49 16.96 45.53
CA LEU A 245 1.20 16.31 45.32
C LEU A 245 0.03 17.32 45.33
N ASP A 246 0.10 18.33 46.21
CA ASP A 246 -0.93 19.37 46.32
C ASP A 246 -0.93 20.34 45.13
N ALA A 247 0.23 20.67 44.58
CA ALA A 247 0.34 21.47 43.36
C ALA A 247 -0.18 20.70 42.15
N ALA A 248 0.13 19.39 42.05
CA ALA A 248 -0.38 18.53 40.99
C ALA A 248 -1.91 18.38 41.07
N ARG A 249 -2.44 18.12 42.27
CA ARG A 249 -3.90 18.06 42.52
C ARG A 249 -4.59 19.36 42.15
N SER A 250 -3.99 20.51 42.50
CA SER A 250 -4.54 21.83 42.17
C SER A 250 -4.54 22.10 40.65
N ALA A 251 -3.48 21.70 39.95
CA ALA A 251 -3.35 21.88 38.50
C ALA A 251 -4.30 20.96 37.71
N LEU A 252 -4.53 19.73 38.18
CA LEU A 252 -5.46 18.78 37.58
C LEU A 252 -6.93 19.17 37.82
N ARG A 253 -7.26 19.69 39.01
CA ARG A 253 -8.61 20.23 39.30
C ARG A 253 -8.98 21.44 38.43
N ARG A 254 -7.99 22.24 38.04
CA ARG A 254 -8.17 23.39 37.14
C ARG A 254 -7.99 23.04 35.67
N ARG A 255 -7.84 21.75 35.33
CA ARG A 255 -7.79 21.30 33.94
C ARG A 255 -9.17 21.59 33.33
N PRO A 256 -9.24 22.42 32.26
CA PRO A 256 -10.49 22.53 31.52
C PRO A 256 -10.86 21.13 31.04
N ALA A 257 -12.12 20.72 31.25
CA ALA A 257 -12.63 19.44 30.74
C ALA A 257 -12.17 19.30 29.29
N ALA A 258 -11.56 18.16 28.95
CA ALA A 258 -11.07 17.92 27.60
C ALA A 258 -12.19 18.27 26.62
N ARG A 259 -11.99 19.33 25.82
CA ARG A 259 -12.90 19.59 24.71
C ARG A 259 -12.85 18.30 23.89
N PRO A 260 -14.00 17.64 23.62
CA PRO A 260 -14.00 16.48 22.74
C PRO A 260 -13.27 16.88 21.46
N PRO A 261 -12.42 16.01 20.91
CA PRO A 261 -11.62 16.34 19.73
C PRO A 261 -12.58 16.91 18.69
N VAL A 262 -12.39 18.19 18.32
CA VAL A 262 -13.10 18.74 17.18
C VAL A 262 -12.63 17.90 16.00
N PRO A 263 -13.53 17.17 15.31
CA PRO A 263 -13.13 16.40 14.15
C PRO A 263 -12.59 17.40 13.14
N VAL A 264 -11.26 17.43 12.97
CA VAL A 264 -10.65 18.08 11.83
C VAL A 264 -11.07 17.22 10.64
N SER A 265 -12.02 17.72 9.88
CA SER A 265 -12.43 17.13 8.61
C SER A 265 -11.25 17.20 7.65
N THR A 266 -10.46 16.13 7.61
CA THR A 266 -9.71 15.78 6.41
C THR A 266 -10.48 14.67 5.73
N ASN A 267 -11.23 15.03 4.68
CA ASN A 267 -11.81 14.14 3.69
C ASN A 267 -12.89 13.14 4.20
N GLY A 268 -14.01 13.67 4.69
CA GLY A 268 -15.34 13.14 4.33
C GLY A 268 -15.76 11.75 4.81
N HIS A 269 -15.06 11.09 5.74
CA HIS A 269 -15.53 9.82 6.32
C HIS A 269 -15.52 9.85 7.86
N PRO A 270 -16.65 9.53 8.52
CA PRO A 270 -16.68 9.42 9.97
C PRO A 270 -16.00 8.11 10.41
N VAL A 271 -14.88 8.23 11.13
CA VAL A 271 -14.30 7.13 11.89
C VAL A 271 -14.79 7.25 13.33
N ILE A 272 -15.65 6.31 13.74
CA ILE A 272 -16.09 6.16 15.13
C ILE A 272 -14.97 5.43 15.88
N VAL A 273 -14.24 6.16 16.72
CA VAL A 273 -13.34 5.54 17.72
C VAL A 273 -14.22 5.13 18.90
N ARG A 274 -14.47 3.82 19.06
CA ARG A 274 -15.05 3.29 20.30
C ARG A 274 -13.96 3.31 21.38
N SER A 275 -14.24 3.95 22.51
CA SER A 275 -13.43 3.81 23.73
C SER A 275 -13.45 2.35 24.22
N PRO A 276 -12.33 1.82 24.73
CA PRO A 276 -12.36 0.59 25.51
C PRO A 276 -12.84 0.96 26.91
N GLU A 277 -14.01 0.44 27.30
CA GLU A 277 -14.36 -0.03 28.65
C GLU A 277 -15.88 -0.12 28.79
N THR A 278 -16.40 -1.36 28.76
CA THR A 278 -17.33 -1.92 29.76
C THR A 278 -17.54 -3.41 29.44
N LEU A 279 -17.16 -4.25 30.42
CA LEU A 279 -17.30 -5.72 30.54
C LEU A 279 -16.28 -6.60 29.82
#